data_AF-A0AB39MQJ1-F1
#
_entry.id   AF-A0AB39MQJ1-F1
#
_cell.length_a   1.000
_cell.length_b   1.000
_cell.length_c   1.000
_cell.angle_alpha   90.00
_cell.angle_beta   90.00
_cell.angle_gamma   90.00
#
_symmetry.space_group_name_H-M   'P 1'
#
loop_
_entity.id
_entity.type
_entity.pdbx_description
1 polymer ?
#
loop_
_entity_poly.entity_id
_entity_poly.type
_entity_poly.pdbx_seq_one_letter_code
_entity_poly.pdbx_strand_id
1 'polypeptide(L)'
;MYEPNVVGDWHEYDEHAGLRVRVHQLEAAEPPRGRDEAAEGLAYFRVRVTIENRGERHLGIHLEDGQIDVRIGRDGEAAFIDWRNSQFIEGFDVYPLRRATAVLYAAGPEASLSQVDVQIQLRVEEEWADRRLWSGGLGLQEGSAGAHAATLRDGLALQVSNFLREQAEEGTA
;
A
#
# COMPACT_ATOMS: atom_id res chain seq x y z
N MET A 1 5.86 -18.94 -15.76
CA MET A 1 6.42 -17.66 -15.29
C MET A 1 5.53 -17.22 -14.16
N TYR A 2 5.97 -17.32 -12.91
CA TYR A 2 5.14 -16.99 -11.75
C TYR A 2 5.26 -15.47 -11.57
N GLU A 3 4.25 -14.71 -11.98
CA GLU A 3 4.17 -13.29 -11.64
C GLU A 3 3.59 -13.19 -10.21
N PRO A 4 4.37 -12.76 -9.20
CA PRO A 4 3.90 -12.79 -7.81
C PRO A 4 3.28 -11.45 -7.39
N ASN A 5 2.03 -11.53 -6.96
CA ASN A 5 1.32 -10.78 -5.92
C ASN A 5 1.68 -9.30 -5.72
N VAL A 6 1.00 -8.51 -6.56
CA VAL A 6 0.88 -7.06 -6.64
C VAL A 6 0.37 -6.43 -5.33
N VAL A 7 0.78 -5.19 -5.04
CA VAL A 7 -0.08 -4.28 -4.26
C VAL A 7 -0.26 -2.95 -4.99
N GLY A 8 -1.07 -3.04 -6.06
CA GLY A 8 -1.70 -2.00 -6.87
C GLY A 8 -0.89 -1.32 -7.97
N ASP A 9 -1.64 -0.59 -8.79
CA ASP A 9 -1.15 0.17 -9.93
C ASP A 9 -0.37 1.42 -9.50
N TRP A 10 0.22 2.09 -10.49
CA TRP A 10 0.84 3.39 -10.30
C TRP A 10 -0.21 4.43 -9.91
N HIS A 11 0.08 5.19 -8.85
CA HIS A 11 -0.62 6.43 -8.53
C HIS A 11 0.27 7.62 -8.92
N GLU A 12 -0.28 8.55 -9.68
CA GLU A 12 0.42 9.79 -10.08
C GLU A 12 0.14 10.91 -9.08
N TYR A 13 1.04 11.89 -8.98
CA TYR A 13 0.85 13.10 -8.18
C TYR A 13 0.48 14.26 -9.11
N ASP A 14 -0.71 14.84 -8.94
CA ASP A 14 -1.20 15.89 -9.84
C ASP A 14 -0.36 17.16 -9.70
N GLU A 15 0.11 17.44 -8.49
CA GLU A 15 1.05 18.53 -8.17
C GLU A 15 2.40 18.39 -8.90
N HIS A 16 2.77 17.18 -9.32
CA HIS A 16 4.06 16.84 -9.90
C HIS A 16 3.91 16.00 -11.16
N ALA A 17 3.55 16.64 -12.27
CA ALA A 17 3.29 15.99 -13.55
C ALA A 17 4.34 14.93 -13.94
N GLY A 18 3.87 13.69 -14.11
CA GLY A 18 4.69 12.54 -14.50
C GLY A 18 5.40 11.83 -13.34
N LEU A 19 5.36 12.37 -12.11
CA LEU A 19 5.81 11.66 -10.92
C LEU A 19 4.75 10.67 -10.46
N ARG A 20 5.17 9.42 -10.25
CA ARG A 20 4.25 8.37 -9.85
C ARG A 20 4.91 7.34 -8.95
N VAL A 21 4.10 6.74 -8.09
CA VAL A 21 4.53 5.79 -7.07
C VAL A 21 3.70 4.52 -7.17
N ARG A 22 4.30 3.38 -6.85
CA ARG A 22 3.60 2.11 -6.68
C ARG A 22 4.17 1.33 -5.51
N VAL A 23 3.33 0.52 -4.90
CA VAL A 23 3.71 -0.50 -3.93
C VAL A 23 3.65 -1.86 -4.64
N HIS A 24 4.65 -2.72 -4.48
CA HIS A 24 4.67 -4.01 -5.19
C HIS A 24 5.56 -5.04 -4.51
N GLN A 25 5.45 -6.29 -4.97
CA GLN A 25 6.20 -7.43 -4.45
C GLN A 25 6.00 -7.60 -2.94
N LEU A 26 4.74 -7.68 -2.52
CA LEU A 26 4.38 -8.05 -1.16
C LEU A 26 4.54 -9.57 -1.02
N GLU A 27 5.60 -10.01 -0.35
CA GLU A 27 5.94 -11.42 -0.23
C GLU A 27 6.54 -11.76 1.13
N ALA A 28 6.37 -13.00 1.56
CA ALA A 28 7.08 -13.52 2.72
C ALA A 28 8.59 -13.50 2.43
N ALA A 29 9.38 -12.91 3.33
CA ALA A 29 10.82 -12.75 3.13
C ALA A 29 11.51 -12.48 4.46
N GLU A 30 12.63 -13.15 4.71
CA GLU A 30 13.45 -12.90 5.90
C GLU A 30 14.34 -11.66 5.71
N PRO A 31 14.56 -10.88 6.79
CA PRO A 31 15.45 -9.71 6.76
C PRO A 31 16.93 -10.11 6.55
N PRO A 32 17.71 -9.32 5.77
CA PRO A 32 19.07 -9.69 5.38
C PRO A 32 20.09 -9.67 6.52
N ARG A 33 19.85 -8.92 7.60
CA ARG A 33 20.76 -8.80 8.76
C ARG A 33 20.29 -9.62 9.97
N GLY A 34 19.38 -10.57 9.76
CA GLY A 34 18.73 -11.33 10.82
C GLY A 34 17.49 -10.62 11.36
N ARG A 35 16.67 -11.38 12.09
CA ARG A 35 15.40 -10.92 12.67
C ARG A 35 15.65 -10.02 13.87
N ASP A 36 14.84 -8.99 14.01
CA ASP A 36 14.75 -8.22 15.24
C ASP A 36 14.14 -9.07 16.38
N GLU A 37 14.68 -8.93 17.59
CA GLU A 37 14.17 -9.60 18.79
C GLU A 37 12.73 -9.18 19.11
N ALA A 38 12.38 -7.92 18.84
CA ALA A 38 11.01 -7.41 19.03
C ALA A 38 9.99 -8.03 18.07
N ALA A 39 10.44 -8.73 17.03
CA ALA A 39 9.60 -9.46 16.08
C ALA A 39 9.56 -10.97 16.36
N GLU A 40 9.93 -11.41 17.57
CA GLU A 40 9.82 -12.80 17.98
C GLU A 40 8.37 -13.30 17.80
N GLY A 41 8.21 -14.46 17.15
CA GLY A 41 6.90 -15.06 16.87
C GLY A 41 6.10 -14.39 15.74
N LEU A 42 6.58 -13.29 15.15
CA LEU A 42 5.94 -12.65 13.99
C LEU A 42 6.46 -13.23 12.67
N ALA A 43 5.60 -13.28 11.65
CA ALA A 43 5.98 -13.64 10.29
C ALA A 43 6.47 -12.40 9.55
N TYR A 44 7.67 -12.47 8.98
CA TYR A 44 8.25 -11.39 8.20
C TYR A 44 7.76 -11.40 6.75
N PHE A 45 7.61 -10.20 6.21
CA PHE A 45 7.35 -9.95 4.81
C PHE A 45 8.13 -8.73 4.33
N ARG A 46 8.30 -8.67 3.01
CA ARG A 46 8.91 -7.55 2.31
C ARG A 46 7.87 -6.90 1.40
N VAL A 47 7.96 -5.59 1.27
CA VAL A 47 7.28 -4.84 0.22
C VAL A 47 8.24 -3.82 -0.40
N ARG A 48 8.02 -3.47 -1.67
CA ARG A 48 8.82 -2.47 -2.38
C ARG A 48 7.96 -1.28 -2.74
N VAL A 49 8.50 -0.08 -2.55
CA VAL A 49 7.87 1.17 -2.98
C VAL A 49 8.75 1.76 -4.07
N THR A 50 8.24 1.82 -5.31
CA THR A 50 8.98 2.38 -6.43
C THR A 50 8.36 3.69 -6.86
N ILE A 51 9.21 4.71 -6.98
CA ILE A 51 8.88 5.99 -7.58
C ILE A 51 9.48 6.04 -8.98
N GLU A 52 8.73 6.53 -9.96
CA GLU A 52 9.17 6.77 -11.33
C GLU A 52 8.88 8.22 -11.71
N ASN A 53 9.81 8.84 -12.42
CA ASN A 53 9.61 10.15 -13.01
C ASN A 53 9.47 10.04 -14.53
N ARG A 54 8.30 10.37 -15.05
CA ARG A 54 7.99 10.49 -16.49
C ARG A 54 7.90 11.93 -16.97
N GLY A 55 8.12 12.90 -16.08
CA GLY A 55 8.18 14.31 -16.39
C GLY A 55 9.49 14.71 -17.09
N GLU A 56 9.63 16.01 -17.32
CA GLU A 56 10.70 16.59 -18.14
C GLU A 56 11.95 17.02 -17.33
N ARG A 57 11.80 17.18 -16.00
CA ARG A 57 12.86 17.63 -15.08
C ARG A 57 13.11 16.61 -13.98
N HIS A 58 14.25 16.68 -13.31
CA HIS A 58 14.46 15.92 -12.08
C HIS A 58 13.57 16.46 -10.95
N LEU A 59 13.25 15.58 -10.00
CA LEU A 59 12.55 15.89 -8.76
C LEU A 59 13.32 15.27 -7.61
N GLY A 60 13.66 16.09 -6.60
CA GLY A 60 14.21 15.60 -5.34
C GLY A 60 13.11 14.92 -4.53
N ILE A 61 13.34 13.70 -4.05
CA ILE A 61 12.37 12.93 -3.27
C ILE A 61 12.94 12.39 -1.97
N HIS A 62 12.09 12.29 -0.95
CA HIS A 62 12.34 11.52 0.27
C HIS A 62 11.22 10.52 0.51
N LEU A 63 11.61 9.33 0.94
CA LEU A 63 10.73 8.27 1.44
C LEU A 63 11.39 7.58 2.63
N GLU A 64 11.15 8.13 3.83
CA GLU A 64 11.83 7.79 5.09
C GLU A 64 10.86 7.24 6.15
N ASP A 65 11.37 7.04 7.38
CA ASP A 65 10.56 6.71 8.56
C ASP A 65 9.46 7.77 8.79
N GLY A 66 8.29 7.31 9.25
CA GLY A 66 7.08 8.12 9.45
C GLY A 66 6.31 8.47 8.17
N GLN A 67 6.89 8.24 6.99
CA GLN A 67 6.25 8.48 5.69
C GLN A 67 5.56 7.23 5.13
N ILE A 68 5.79 6.09 5.78
CA ILE A 68 5.23 4.79 5.43
C ILE A 68 4.49 4.27 6.66
N ASP A 69 3.21 3.96 6.52
CA ASP A 69 2.40 3.29 7.53
C ASP A 69 1.90 1.96 6.98
N VAL A 70 2.02 0.89 7.76
CA VAL A 70 1.61 -0.45 7.35
C VAL A 70 0.63 -1.01 8.36
N ARG A 71 -0.59 -1.29 7.89
CA ARG A 71 -1.65 -1.91 8.67
C ARG A 71 -1.91 -3.33 8.22
N ILE A 72 -2.24 -4.22 9.15
CA ILE A 72 -2.47 -5.63 8.90
C ILE A 72 -3.77 -6.10 9.56
N GLY A 73 -4.36 -7.14 8.98
CA GLY A 73 -5.60 -7.70 9.45
C GLY A 73 -6.81 -6.78 9.23
N ARG A 74 -7.98 -7.25 9.62
CA ARG A 74 -9.26 -6.58 9.35
C ARG A 74 -9.46 -5.29 10.15
N ASP A 75 -8.88 -5.25 11.34
CA ASP A 75 -9.02 -4.13 12.27
C ASP A 75 -7.95 -3.05 12.04
N GLY A 76 -7.01 -3.28 11.11
CA GLY A 76 -5.98 -2.30 10.74
C GLY A 76 -4.92 -2.13 11.82
N GLU A 77 -4.46 -3.22 12.42
CA GLU A 77 -3.40 -3.19 13.44
C GLU A 77 -2.07 -2.79 12.83
N ALA A 78 -1.22 -2.08 13.57
CA ALA A 78 0.10 -1.71 13.07
C ALA A 78 0.99 -2.95 12.87
N ALA A 79 1.65 -3.04 11.72
CA ALA A 79 2.73 -3.99 11.55
C ALA A 79 3.98 -3.51 12.30
N PHE A 80 4.80 -4.45 12.75
CA PHE A 80 6.17 -4.14 13.17
C PHE A 80 7.00 -3.79 11.94
N ILE A 81 7.62 -2.61 11.89
CA ILE A 81 8.52 -2.24 10.80
C ILE A 81 9.97 -2.38 11.29
N ASP A 82 10.76 -3.18 10.56
CA ASP A 82 12.19 -3.35 10.82
C ASP A 82 12.97 -2.29 10.04
N TRP A 83 13.16 -1.13 10.67
CA TRP A 83 13.89 0.00 10.09
C TRP A 83 15.35 -0.33 9.82
N ARG A 84 15.96 -1.23 10.60
CA ARG A 84 17.37 -1.63 10.46
C ARG A 84 17.60 -2.46 9.20
N ASN A 85 16.63 -3.26 8.80
CA ASN A 85 16.70 -4.10 7.61
C ASN A 85 16.09 -3.45 6.36
N SER A 86 15.36 -2.36 6.53
CA SER A 86 14.73 -1.61 5.44
C SER A 86 15.72 -0.65 4.75
N GLN A 87 15.38 -0.25 3.53
CA GLN A 87 16.14 0.67 2.68
C GLN A 87 15.21 1.80 2.26
N PHE A 88 15.50 3.00 2.74
CA PHE A 88 14.72 4.21 2.49
C PHE A 88 15.31 5.04 1.35
N ILE A 89 14.60 6.09 0.93
CA ILE A 89 15.10 7.08 -0.01
C ILE A 89 15.35 8.37 0.78
N GLU A 90 16.60 8.65 1.10
CA GLU A 90 17.03 9.74 1.99
C GLU A 90 17.53 10.95 1.19
N GLY A 91 16.67 11.50 0.33
CA GLY A 91 17.02 12.64 -0.54
C GLY A 91 17.71 12.22 -1.83
N PHE A 92 16.92 11.85 -2.83
CA PHE A 92 17.40 11.40 -4.13
C PHE A 92 16.75 12.15 -5.29
N ASP A 93 17.55 12.59 -6.26
CA ASP A 93 17.05 13.19 -7.50
C ASP A 93 16.63 12.12 -8.50
N VAL A 94 15.33 11.95 -8.70
CA VAL A 94 14.82 11.07 -9.76
C VAL A 94 14.78 11.85 -11.06
N TYR A 95 15.75 11.61 -11.93
CA TYR A 95 15.81 12.18 -13.29
C TYR A 95 14.70 11.61 -14.20
N PRO A 96 14.37 12.28 -15.31
CA PRO A 96 13.42 11.78 -16.30
C PRO A 96 13.71 10.34 -16.74
N LEU A 97 12.65 9.54 -16.81
CA LEU A 97 12.65 8.11 -17.14
C LEU A 97 13.46 7.22 -16.19
N ARG A 98 13.78 7.73 -14.98
CA ARG A 98 14.45 6.96 -13.91
C ARG A 98 13.47 6.56 -12.82
N ARG A 99 13.94 5.63 -11.99
CA ARG A 99 13.22 5.08 -10.86
C ARG A 99 14.11 5.08 -9.63
N ALA A 100 13.50 5.30 -8.48
CA ALA A 100 14.07 5.01 -7.16
C ALA A 100 13.18 4.00 -6.45
N THR A 101 13.74 3.16 -5.58
CA THR A 101 12.95 2.13 -4.89
C THR A 101 13.39 1.97 -3.45
N ALA A 102 12.44 2.17 -2.53
CA ALA A 102 12.57 1.78 -1.15
C ALA A 102 12.18 0.30 -0.98
N VAL A 103 12.80 -0.38 -0.02
CA VAL A 103 12.51 -1.77 0.33
C VAL A 103 12.20 -1.81 1.83
N LEU A 104 11.00 -2.24 2.17
CA LEU A 104 10.55 -2.32 3.56
C LEU A 104 10.52 -3.78 3.99
N TYR A 105 11.09 -4.05 5.16
CA TYR A 105 10.86 -5.29 5.91
C TYR A 105 9.94 -4.99 7.08
N ALA A 106 8.85 -5.75 7.15
CA ALA A 106 7.86 -5.63 8.22
C ALA A 106 7.44 -7.03 8.69
N ALA A 107 6.82 -7.10 9.86
CA ALA A 107 6.38 -8.34 10.46
C ALA A 107 5.04 -8.18 11.16
N GLY A 108 4.28 -9.27 11.22
CA GLY A 108 3.00 -9.33 11.92
C GLY A 108 2.58 -10.76 12.21
N PRO A 109 1.50 -10.98 12.99
CA PRO A 109 0.93 -12.30 13.19
C PRO A 109 0.52 -12.89 11.83
N GLU A 110 0.96 -14.12 11.54
CA GLU A 110 0.75 -14.75 10.22
C GLU A 110 -0.72 -14.74 9.78
N ALA A 111 -1.64 -14.99 10.71
CA ALA A 111 -3.09 -14.98 10.47
C ALA A 111 -3.62 -13.61 9.99
N SER A 112 -2.95 -12.52 10.34
CA SER A 112 -3.33 -11.14 9.97
C SER A 112 -2.79 -10.73 8.59
N LEU A 113 -1.81 -11.44 8.03
CA LEU A 113 -1.12 -11.02 6.80
C LEU A 113 -1.93 -11.30 5.51
N SER A 114 -3.12 -11.88 5.63
CA SER A 114 -4.07 -12.01 4.51
C SER A 114 -4.65 -10.66 4.06
N GLN A 115 -4.52 -9.62 4.89
CA GLN A 115 -4.83 -8.23 4.56
C GLN A 115 -3.68 -7.34 5.03
N VAL A 116 -3.11 -6.56 4.11
CA VAL A 116 -2.02 -5.63 4.33
C VAL A 116 -2.34 -4.34 3.59
N ASP A 117 -2.45 -3.24 4.34
CA ASP A 117 -2.67 -1.90 3.83
C ASP A 117 -1.37 -1.10 4.00
N VAL A 118 -0.87 -0.50 2.92
CA VAL A 118 0.35 0.30 2.90
C VAL A 118 -0.01 1.72 2.48
N GLN A 119 0.18 2.68 3.38
CA GLN A 119 0.01 4.10 3.10
C GLN A 119 1.37 4.77 2.96
N ILE A 120 1.50 5.60 1.92
CA ILE A 120 2.72 6.35 1.61
C ILE A 120 2.38 7.85 1.59
N GLN A 121 3.23 8.65 2.22
CA GLN A 121 3.25 10.10 2.13
C GLN A 121 4.62 10.56 1.62
N LEU A 122 4.76 10.66 0.29
CA LEU A 122 6.03 11.06 -0.33
C LEU A 122 6.34 12.53 -0.04
N ARG A 123 7.61 12.86 0.21
CA ARG A 123 8.08 14.24 0.20
C ARG A 123 8.81 14.53 -1.12
N VAL A 124 8.45 15.60 -1.79
CA VAL A 124 8.94 15.98 -3.11
C VAL A 124 9.35 17.45 -3.07
N GLU A 125 10.58 17.77 -3.46
CA GLU A 125 11.10 19.16 -3.46
C GLU A 125 10.88 19.87 -2.11
N GLU A 126 11.15 19.16 -1.01
CA GLU A 126 10.93 19.61 0.37
C GLU A 126 9.46 19.77 0.82
N GLU A 127 8.47 19.53 -0.05
CA GLU A 127 7.04 19.61 0.24
C GLU A 127 6.38 18.23 0.37
N TRP A 128 5.34 18.13 1.19
CA TRP A 128 4.59 16.88 1.37
C TRP A 128 3.55 16.71 0.27
N ALA A 129 3.65 15.62 -0.49
CA ALA A 129 2.60 15.23 -1.43
C ALA A 129 1.44 14.52 -0.71
N ASP A 130 0.31 14.39 -1.42
CA ASP A 130 -0.87 13.74 -0.88
C ASP A 130 -0.63 12.26 -0.49
N ARG A 131 -1.39 11.77 0.48
CA ARG A 131 -1.27 10.37 0.89
C ARG A 131 -1.87 9.44 -0.16
N ARG A 132 -1.19 8.33 -0.43
CA ARG A 132 -1.65 7.27 -1.31
C ARG A 132 -1.70 5.95 -0.55
N LEU A 133 -2.74 5.16 -0.78
CA LEU A 133 -2.98 3.89 -0.09
C LEU A 133 -3.04 2.73 -1.09
N TRP A 134 -2.46 1.60 -0.71
CA TRP A 134 -2.52 0.34 -1.43
C TRP A 134 -2.90 -0.78 -0.49
N SER A 135 -3.73 -1.71 -0.97
CA SER A 135 -4.24 -2.84 -0.19
C SER A 135 -3.92 -4.15 -0.89
N GLY A 136 -3.47 -5.14 -0.13
CA GLY A 136 -3.09 -6.47 -0.62
C GLY A 136 -3.07 -7.50 0.49
N GLY A 137 -2.31 -8.57 0.32
CA GLY A 137 -2.19 -9.63 1.32
C GLY A 137 -1.29 -10.77 0.84
N LEU A 138 -0.68 -11.46 1.79
CA LEU A 138 0.10 -12.67 1.53
C LEU A 138 -0.82 -13.86 1.27
N GLY A 139 -0.41 -14.75 0.36
CA GLY A 139 -1.18 -15.95 0.00
C GLY A 139 -2.43 -15.69 -0.84
N LEU A 140 -2.72 -14.44 -1.23
CA LEU A 140 -3.77 -14.13 -2.20
C LEU A 140 -3.36 -14.63 -3.58
N GLN A 141 -4.18 -15.46 -4.24
CA GLN A 141 -4.03 -15.78 -5.66
C GLN A 141 -4.70 -14.67 -6.50
N GLU A 142 -4.14 -14.34 -7.66
CA GLU A 142 -4.66 -13.31 -8.58
C GLU A 142 -6.16 -13.50 -8.86
N GLY A 143 -6.95 -12.49 -8.48
CA GLY A 143 -8.41 -12.48 -8.65
C GLY A 143 -9.16 -11.67 -7.59
N SER A 144 -8.54 -11.41 -6.43
CA SER A 144 -9.20 -10.70 -5.32
C SER A 144 -8.88 -9.21 -5.21
N ALA A 145 -7.98 -8.66 -6.03
CA ALA A 145 -7.64 -7.23 -6.00
C ALA A 145 -8.80 -6.30 -6.41
N GLY A 146 -9.96 -6.85 -6.82
CA GLY A 146 -11.20 -6.11 -7.04
C GLY A 146 -12.34 -6.44 -6.05
N ALA A 147 -12.15 -7.34 -5.08
CA ALA A 147 -13.27 -7.90 -4.29
C ALA A 147 -13.59 -7.14 -2.99
N HIS A 148 -12.68 -6.29 -2.47
CA HIS A 148 -13.00 -5.46 -1.30
C HIS A 148 -13.94 -4.29 -1.63
N ALA A 149 -14.07 -3.92 -2.90
CA ALA A 149 -15.15 -3.05 -3.37
C ALA A 149 -16.47 -3.81 -3.62
N ALA A 150 -16.43 -5.14 -3.78
CA ALA A 150 -17.62 -5.93 -4.10
C ALA A 150 -18.49 -6.22 -2.88
N THR A 151 -17.90 -6.53 -1.71
CA THR A 151 -18.67 -6.75 -0.48
C THR A 151 -19.33 -5.47 0.05
N LEU A 152 -18.68 -4.31 -0.11
CA LEU A 152 -19.29 -3.01 0.20
C LEU A 152 -20.36 -2.61 -0.83
N ARG A 153 -20.16 -2.92 -2.13
CA ARG A 153 -21.17 -2.67 -3.17
C ARG A 153 -22.41 -3.55 -3.02
N ASP A 154 -22.25 -4.81 -2.65
CA ASP A 154 -23.38 -5.71 -2.42
C ASP A 154 -24.18 -5.30 -1.16
N GLY A 155 -23.50 -4.85 -0.11
CA GLY A 155 -24.14 -4.25 1.07
C GLY A 155 -24.90 -2.96 0.75
N LEU A 156 -24.29 -2.06 -0.04
CA LEU A 156 -24.92 -0.81 -0.45
C LEU A 156 -26.10 -1.05 -1.42
N ALA A 157 -25.96 -1.99 -2.35
CA ALA A 157 -27.05 -2.36 -3.26
C ALA A 157 -28.25 -2.93 -2.50
N LEU A 158 -28.01 -3.76 -1.48
CA LEU A 158 -29.07 -4.27 -0.61
C LEU A 158 -29.70 -3.16 0.24
N GLN A 159 -28.91 -2.24 0.79
CA GLN A 159 -29.40 -1.09 1.55
C GLN A 159 -30.22 -0.13 0.70
N VAL A 160 -29.77 0.18 -0.52
CA VAL A 160 -30.51 1.02 -1.48
C VAL A 160 -31.78 0.32 -1.93
N SER A 161 -31.75 -1.00 -2.16
CA SER A 161 -32.94 -1.77 -2.53
C SER A 161 -34.00 -1.80 -1.42
N ASN A 162 -33.57 -1.92 -0.16
CA ASN A 162 -34.47 -1.86 0.99
C ASN A 162 -35.04 -0.45 1.17
N PHE A 163 -34.21 0.58 1.08
CA PHE A 163 -34.66 1.98 1.18
C PHE A 163 -35.68 2.35 0.09
N LEU A 164 -35.43 1.96 -1.16
CA LEU A 164 -36.38 2.22 -2.26
C LEU A 164 -37.70 1.47 -2.09
N ARG A 165 -37.67 0.27 -1.51
CA ARG A 165 -38.88 -0.50 -1.17
C ARG A 165 -39.69 0.18 -0.08
N GLU A 166 -39.03 0.61 0.99
CA GLU A 166 -39.66 1.35 2.10
C GLU A 166 -40.31 2.65 1.61
N GLN A 167 -39.63 3.40 0.74
CA GLN A 167 -40.20 4.63 0.13
C GLN A 167 -41.37 4.34 -0.83
N ALA A 168 -41.37 3.20 -1.52
CA ALA A 168 -42.50 2.81 -2.36
C ALA A 168 -43.73 2.36 -1.56
N GLU A 169 -43.52 1.80 -0.36
CA GLU A 169 -44.57 1.38 0.56
C GLU A 169 -45.16 2.57 1.34
N GLU A 170 -44.36 3.57 1.71
CA GLU A 170 -44.82 4.81 2.37
C GLU A 170 -45.59 5.77 1.45
N GLY A 171 -45.42 5.66 0.12
CA GLY A 171 -46.06 6.52 -0.88
C GLY A 171 -47.50 6.19 -1.26
N THR A 172 -48.19 5.29 -0.54
CA THR A 172 -49.57 4.86 -0.84
C THR A 172 -50.60 5.14 0.26
N ALA A 173 -50.38 6.16 1.08
CA ALA A 173 -51.38 6.70 2.02
C ALA A 173 -51.99 8.02 1.55
#